data_AF-A0A957CA63-F1
#
_entry.id   AF-A0A957CA63-F1
#
_cell.length_a   1.000
_cell.length_b   1.000
_cell.length_c   1.000
_cell.angle_alpha   90.00
_cell.angle_beta   90.00
_cell.angle_gamma   90.00
#
_symmetry.space_group_name_H-M   'P 1'
#
loop_
_entity.id
_entity.type
_entity.pdbx_description
1 polymer ?
#
loop_
_entity_poly.entity_id
_entity_poly.type
_entity_poly.pdbx_seq_one_letter_code
_entity_poly.pdbx_strand_id
1 'polypeptide(L)'
;LPGRKFIYPGLSPGAAVSGIKHDHIQFVEASRAAVEAADGLGIHTYWSSVYPMSLALNVLDDYISRFRYKPIWITEASNNKGGTPVYRKAQEYLDFWKEIQQRPTVQGVTYFVASASDPAFKEEVWVGRDIGKRVGRR
;
A
#
# COMPACT_ATOMS: atom_id res chain seq x y z
N LEU A 1 -3.84 -20.81 16.33
CA LEU A 1 -5.09 -20.17 16.81
C LEU A 1 -6.23 -20.54 15.87
N PRO A 2 -7.08 -21.51 16.22
CA PRO A 2 -8.22 -21.88 15.37
C PRO A 2 -9.09 -20.67 15.03
N GLY A 3 -9.48 -20.51 13.77
CA GLY A 3 -10.39 -19.46 13.30
C GLY A 3 -9.78 -18.06 13.12
N ARG A 4 -8.47 -17.88 13.29
CA ARG A 4 -7.79 -16.60 12.99
C ARG A 4 -7.05 -16.70 11.67
N LYS A 5 -7.17 -15.65 10.85
CA LYS A 5 -6.40 -15.50 9.62
C LYS A 5 -5.07 -14.81 9.90
N PHE A 6 -4.00 -15.33 9.33
CA PHE A 6 -2.65 -14.77 9.38
C PHE A 6 -2.23 -14.35 7.98
N ILE A 7 -1.98 -13.06 7.80
CA ILE A 7 -1.44 -12.54 6.54
C ILE A 7 0.08 -12.47 6.65
N TYR A 8 0.77 -12.79 5.54
CA TYR A 8 2.19 -12.51 5.41
C TYR A 8 2.42 -10.99 5.52
N PRO A 9 3.46 -10.52 6.23
CA PRO A 9 3.64 -9.09 6.51
C PRO A 9 3.81 -8.28 5.22
N GLY A 10 3.27 -7.06 5.23
CA GLY A 10 3.49 -6.07 4.19
C GLY A 10 4.94 -5.63 4.10
N LEU A 11 5.47 -5.58 2.88
CA LEU A 11 6.81 -5.09 2.61
C LEU A 11 6.71 -3.69 2.00
N SER A 12 7.49 -2.75 2.54
CA SER A 12 7.71 -1.47 1.87
C SER A 12 8.44 -1.69 0.54
N PRO A 13 7.96 -1.12 -0.57
CA PRO A 13 8.62 -1.25 -1.85
C PRO A 13 9.99 -0.57 -1.80
N GLY A 14 10.96 -1.17 -2.48
CA GLY A 14 12.30 -0.60 -2.54
C GLY A 14 13.33 -1.57 -3.08
N ALA A 15 14.36 -0.99 -3.68
CA ALA A 15 15.51 -1.72 -4.19
C ALA A 15 16.38 -2.29 -3.07
N ALA A 16 17.28 -3.19 -3.45
CA ALA A 16 18.33 -3.68 -2.58
C ALA A 16 19.25 -2.54 -2.12
N VAL A 17 19.69 -2.63 -0.87
CA VAL A 17 20.76 -1.80 -0.30
C VAL A 17 21.84 -2.75 0.17
N SER A 18 23.02 -2.67 -0.46
CA SER A 18 24.13 -3.60 -0.21
C SER A 18 24.43 -3.71 1.28
N GLY A 19 24.47 -4.95 1.80
CA GLY A 19 24.74 -5.24 3.21
C GLY A 19 23.62 -4.89 4.19
N ILE A 20 22.49 -4.33 3.74
CA ILE A 20 21.40 -3.86 4.62
C ILE A 20 20.08 -4.58 4.32
N LYS A 21 19.62 -4.56 3.06
CA LYS A 21 18.35 -5.22 2.68
C LYS A 21 18.36 -5.71 1.24
N HIS A 22 17.66 -6.81 0.99
CA HIS A 22 17.32 -7.26 -0.36
C HIS A 22 16.22 -6.38 -0.96
N ASP A 23 16.10 -6.47 -2.29
CA ASP A 23 14.93 -5.98 -2.98
C ASP A 23 13.66 -6.68 -2.46
N HIS A 24 12.58 -5.91 -2.32
CA HIS A 24 11.31 -6.40 -1.79
C HIS A 24 10.73 -7.60 -2.57
N ILE A 25 10.88 -7.64 -3.91
CA ILE A 25 10.42 -8.78 -4.73
C ILE A 25 11.31 -9.99 -4.51
N GLN A 26 12.64 -9.81 -4.49
CA GLN A 26 13.55 -10.91 -4.17
C GLN A 26 13.26 -11.51 -2.79
N PHE A 27 12.97 -10.67 -1.79
CA PHE A 27 12.67 -11.11 -0.44
C PHE A 27 11.37 -11.91 -0.36
N VAL A 28 10.28 -11.42 -0.99
CA VAL A 28 8.99 -12.12 -0.94
C VAL A 28 9.03 -13.44 -1.72
N GLU A 29 9.76 -13.48 -2.84
CA GLU A 29 9.96 -14.71 -3.63
C GLU A 29 10.79 -15.74 -2.89
N ALA A 30 11.88 -15.33 -2.23
CA ALA A 30 12.65 -16.21 -1.36
C ALA A 30 11.79 -16.75 -0.18
N SER A 31 10.77 -15.99 0.22
CA SER A 31 9.83 -16.35 1.27
C SER A 31 8.55 -17.02 0.76
N ARG A 32 8.50 -17.46 -0.51
CA ARG A 32 7.29 -17.96 -1.17
C ARG A 32 6.57 -19.05 -0.37
N ALA A 33 7.28 -20.01 0.21
CA ALA A 33 6.65 -21.05 1.03
C ALA A 33 5.85 -20.48 2.22
N ALA A 34 6.35 -19.41 2.86
CA ALA A 34 5.65 -18.74 3.95
C ALA A 34 4.45 -17.92 3.44
N VAL A 35 4.58 -17.26 2.28
CA VAL A 35 3.46 -16.57 1.63
C VAL A 35 2.34 -17.54 1.29
N GLU A 36 2.68 -18.71 0.75
CA GLU A 36 1.70 -19.72 0.38
C GLU A 36 1.02 -20.36 1.60
N ALA A 37 1.75 -20.52 2.71
CA ALA A 37 1.21 -21.02 3.97
C ALA A 37 0.32 -20.00 4.70
N ALA A 38 0.45 -18.70 4.41
CA ALA A 38 -0.38 -17.65 4.99
C ALA A 38 -1.78 -17.57 4.34
N ASP A 39 -2.76 -17.05 5.08
CA ASP A 39 -4.14 -16.85 4.58
C ASP A 39 -4.26 -15.71 3.56
N GLY A 40 -3.25 -14.85 3.50
CA GLY A 40 -3.18 -13.72 2.59
C GLY A 40 -1.79 -13.09 2.57
N LEU A 41 -1.62 -12.10 1.69
CA LEU A 41 -0.37 -11.37 1.52
C LEU A 41 -0.60 -9.89 1.78
N GLY A 42 0.09 -9.34 2.78
CA GLY A 42 0.20 -7.91 2.99
C GLY A 42 1.14 -7.28 1.97
N ILE A 43 0.81 -6.07 1.51
CA ILE A 43 1.73 -5.23 0.73
C ILE A 43 1.61 -3.77 1.18
N HIS A 44 2.68 -3.00 1.00
CA HIS A 44 2.64 -1.55 1.12
C HIS A 44 2.72 -0.90 -0.26
N THR A 45 2.06 0.24 -0.44
CA THR A 45 2.08 0.97 -1.70
C THR A 45 2.12 2.47 -1.45
N TYR A 46 3.01 3.18 -2.13
CA TYR A 46 3.20 4.61 -1.91
C TYR A 46 3.32 5.30 -3.25
N TRP A 47 2.83 6.53 -3.34
CA TRP A 47 3.09 7.39 -4.48
C TRP A 47 3.49 8.79 -4.03
N SER A 48 4.31 9.43 -4.87
CA SER A 48 5.03 10.67 -4.56
C SER A 48 5.24 11.52 -5.83
N SER A 49 5.95 12.65 -5.70
CA SER A 49 6.35 13.47 -6.86
C SER A 49 7.24 12.73 -7.85
N VAL A 50 8.10 11.82 -7.38
CA VAL A 50 9.09 11.09 -8.21
C VAL A 50 8.68 9.65 -8.48
N TYR A 51 7.56 9.22 -7.91
CA TYR A 51 7.04 7.87 -8.03
C TYR A 51 5.52 7.94 -8.19
N PRO A 52 5.00 8.11 -9.42
CA PRO A 52 3.58 8.30 -9.64
C PRO A 52 2.77 7.05 -9.31
N MET A 53 1.47 7.24 -9.05
CA MET A 53 0.53 6.17 -8.71
C MET A 53 0.52 5.03 -9.73
N SER A 54 0.71 5.31 -11.01
CA SER A 54 0.80 4.28 -12.05
C SER A 54 1.96 3.30 -11.81
N LEU A 55 3.12 3.78 -11.33
CA LEU A 55 4.23 2.89 -10.97
C LEU A 55 3.91 2.10 -9.70
N ALA A 56 3.26 2.72 -8.73
CA ALA A 56 2.82 2.04 -7.51
C ALA A 56 1.81 0.91 -7.81
N LEU A 57 0.89 1.14 -8.75
CA LEU A 57 -0.05 0.14 -9.24
C LEU A 57 0.65 -0.97 -10.03
N ASN A 58 1.67 -0.65 -10.84
CA ASN A 58 2.47 -1.67 -11.53
C ASN A 58 3.16 -2.63 -10.54
N VAL A 59 3.64 -2.13 -9.39
CA VAL A 59 4.21 -3.01 -8.35
C VAL A 59 3.12 -3.92 -7.77
N LEU A 60 1.94 -3.39 -7.46
CA LEU A 60 0.81 -4.21 -7.04
C LEU A 60 0.46 -5.29 -8.08
N ASP A 61 0.46 -4.93 -9.37
CA ASP A 61 0.19 -5.86 -10.46
C ASP A 61 1.27 -6.95 -10.58
N ASP A 62 2.54 -6.63 -10.31
CA ASP A 62 3.61 -7.62 -10.23
C ASP A 62 3.37 -8.62 -9.08
N TYR A 63 2.99 -8.14 -7.89
CA TYR A 63 2.59 -9.01 -6.77
C TYR A 63 1.39 -9.90 -7.12
N ILE A 64 0.36 -9.34 -7.75
CA ILE A 64 -0.81 -10.12 -8.23
C ILE A 64 -0.35 -11.19 -9.23
N SER A 65 0.57 -10.88 -10.13
CA SER A 65 1.05 -11.85 -11.13
C SER A 65 1.78 -13.04 -10.50
N ARG A 66 2.57 -12.79 -9.45
CA ARG A 66 3.43 -13.77 -8.75
C ARG A 66 2.66 -14.63 -7.75
N PHE A 67 1.59 -14.09 -7.18
CA PHE A 67 0.76 -14.72 -6.15
C PHE A 67 -0.72 -14.70 -6.55
N ARG A 68 -1.01 -15.09 -7.79
CA ARG A 68 -2.32 -14.95 -8.47
C ARG A 68 -3.53 -15.40 -7.65
N TYR A 69 -3.38 -16.44 -6.85
CA TYR A 69 -4.46 -17.04 -6.06
C TYR A 69 -4.45 -16.65 -4.59
N LYS A 70 -3.50 -15.82 -4.15
CA LYS A 70 -3.39 -15.37 -2.76
C LYS A 70 -4.21 -14.10 -2.55
N PRO A 71 -5.12 -14.03 -1.57
CA PRO A 71 -5.80 -12.79 -1.24
C PRO A 71 -4.79 -11.72 -0.81
N ILE A 72 -4.81 -10.55 -1.45
CA ILE A 72 -3.88 -9.45 -1.15
C ILE A 72 -4.58 -8.39 -0.31
N TRP A 73 -3.91 -7.95 0.75
CA TRP A 73 -4.31 -6.81 1.56
C TRP A 73 -3.26 -5.72 1.42
N ILE A 74 -3.68 -4.53 0.99
CA ILE A 74 -2.80 -3.36 1.02
C ILE A 74 -2.80 -2.84 2.46
N THR A 75 -1.86 -3.33 3.25
CA THR A 75 -1.79 -3.05 4.69
C THR A 75 -1.30 -1.64 4.99
N GLU A 76 -0.69 -0.98 4.01
CA GLU A 76 -0.32 0.42 4.09
C GLU A 76 -0.37 1.09 2.70
N ALA A 77 -1.07 2.21 2.59
CA ALA A 77 -1.12 3.02 1.38
C ALA A 77 -1.04 4.51 1.67
N SER A 78 -0.18 5.26 0.99
CA SER A 78 -0.07 6.70 1.22
C SER A 78 0.43 7.53 0.04
N ASN A 79 -0.05 8.76 -0.01
CA ASN A 79 0.46 9.84 -0.84
C ASN A 79 1.37 10.76 -0.02
N ASN A 80 2.67 10.54 -0.08
CA ASN A 80 3.65 11.36 0.64
C ASN A 80 4.12 12.61 -0.16
N LYS A 81 3.44 12.93 -1.27
CA LYS A 81 3.76 14.10 -2.09
C LYS A 81 3.54 15.40 -1.32
N GLY A 82 4.61 16.18 -1.13
CA GLY A 82 4.56 17.53 -0.58
C GLY A 82 3.99 18.55 -1.56
N GLY A 83 3.36 19.60 -1.04
CA GLY A 83 2.88 20.74 -1.83
C GLY A 83 1.61 20.50 -2.66
N THR A 84 1.04 19.29 -2.64
CA THR A 84 -0.25 19.01 -3.31
C THR A 84 -1.40 19.65 -2.53
N PRO A 85 -2.28 20.44 -3.18
CA PRO A 85 -3.48 20.95 -2.54
C PRO A 85 -4.34 19.80 -1.97
N VAL A 86 -4.88 19.99 -0.77
CA VAL A 86 -5.67 18.98 -0.05
C VAL A 86 -6.75 18.32 -0.92
N TYR A 87 -7.51 19.11 -1.69
CA TYR A 87 -8.58 18.57 -2.53
C TYR A 87 -8.06 17.64 -3.64
N ARG A 88 -6.88 17.94 -4.21
CA ARG A 88 -6.21 17.07 -5.19
C ARG A 88 -5.71 15.80 -4.52
N LYS A 89 -5.11 15.91 -3.33
CA LYS A 89 -4.65 14.74 -2.58
C LYS A 89 -5.81 13.79 -2.24
N ALA A 90 -6.95 14.34 -1.81
CA ALA A 90 -8.16 13.54 -1.57
C ALA A 90 -8.69 12.88 -2.86
N GLN A 91 -8.65 13.58 -3.99
CA GLN A 91 -9.03 13.00 -5.29
C GLN A 91 -8.10 11.84 -5.67
N GLU A 92 -6.79 11.96 -5.47
CA GLU A 92 -5.85 10.87 -5.75
C GLU A 92 -6.15 9.61 -4.91
N TYR A 93 -6.52 9.74 -3.62
CA TYR A 93 -6.96 8.58 -2.84
C TYR A 93 -8.25 7.92 -3.38
N LEU A 94 -9.17 8.72 -3.94
CA LEU A 94 -10.37 8.18 -4.60
C LEU A 94 -10.03 7.48 -5.92
N ASP A 95 -9.10 8.04 -6.69
CA ASP A 95 -8.65 7.45 -7.95
C ASP A 95 -7.91 6.14 -7.69
N PHE A 96 -7.02 6.12 -6.69
CA PHE A 96 -6.36 4.89 -6.22
C PHE A 96 -7.38 3.83 -5.81
N TRP A 97 -8.41 4.21 -5.03
CA TRP A 97 -9.48 3.30 -4.65
C TRP A 97 -10.19 2.69 -5.85
N LYS A 98 -10.57 3.50 -6.85
CA LYS A 98 -11.23 3.02 -8.06
C LYS A 98 -10.34 2.06 -8.85
N GLU A 99 -9.04 2.34 -8.91
CA GLU A 99 -8.07 1.47 -9.57
C GLU A 99 -7.98 0.10 -8.88
N ILE A 100 -7.84 0.06 -7.56
CA ILE A 100 -7.72 -1.23 -6.86
C ILE A 100 -9.01 -2.05 -6.89
N GLN A 101 -10.18 -1.42 -7.06
CA GLN A 101 -11.45 -2.13 -7.25
C GLN A 101 -11.50 -2.95 -8.55
N GLN A 102 -10.65 -2.64 -9.54
CA GLN A 102 -10.55 -3.41 -10.77
C GLN A 102 -9.72 -4.70 -10.62
N ARG A 103 -9.17 -4.96 -9.41
CA ARG A 103 -8.25 -6.07 -9.13
C ARG A 103 -8.89 -7.02 -8.11
N PRO A 104 -9.61 -8.09 -8.56
CA PRO A 104 -10.35 -8.99 -7.67
C PRO A 104 -9.51 -9.67 -6.58
N THR A 105 -8.20 -9.81 -6.80
CA THR A 105 -7.25 -10.36 -5.83
C THR A 105 -7.09 -9.46 -4.60
N VAL A 106 -7.30 -8.15 -4.73
CA VAL A 106 -7.17 -7.18 -3.64
C VAL A 106 -8.43 -7.17 -2.78
N GLN A 107 -8.29 -7.47 -1.50
CA GLN A 107 -9.38 -7.60 -0.55
C GLN A 107 -9.64 -6.34 0.28
N GLY A 108 -8.68 -5.42 0.31
CA GLY A 108 -8.82 -4.17 1.07
C GLY A 108 -7.56 -3.33 1.08
N VAL A 109 -7.72 -2.09 1.55
CA VAL A 109 -6.63 -1.13 1.72
C VAL A 109 -6.75 -0.42 3.07
N THR A 110 -5.62 -0.20 3.72
CA THR A 110 -5.48 0.68 4.88
C THR A 110 -4.65 1.90 4.49
N TYR A 111 -5.21 3.09 4.67
CA TYR A 111 -4.50 4.33 4.37
C TYR A 111 -3.68 4.82 5.56
N PHE A 112 -2.40 5.05 5.30
CA PHE A 112 -1.49 5.72 6.22
C PHE A 112 -1.52 7.24 5.92
N VAL A 113 -1.79 8.11 6.88
CA VAL A 113 -2.21 7.84 8.27
C VAL A 113 -3.32 8.80 8.69
N ALA A 114 -4.18 8.37 9.60
CA ALA A 114 -5.20 9.25 10.19
C ALA A 114 -4.53 10.46 10.86
N SER A 115 -3.55 10.22 11.74
CA SER A 115 -2.78 11.26 12.44
C SER A 115 -1.38 10.76 12.80
N ALA A 116 -0.44 11.70 12.94
CA ALA A 116 0.92 11.44 13.40
C ALA A 116 1.43 12.64 14.22
N SER A 117 2.21 12.37 15.26
CA SER A 117 2.89 13.40 16.06
C SER A 117 4.24 13.82 15.48
N ASP A 118 4.89 12.92 14.73
CA ASP A 118 6.15 13.20 14.06
C ASP A 118 5.92 14.12 12.82
N PRO A 119 6.55 15.31 12.77
CA PRO A 119 6.44 16.24 11.64
C PRO A 119 6.87 15.66 10.29
N ALA A 120 7.65 14.57 10.27
CA ALA A 120 8.05 13.90 9.03
C ALA A 120 6.84 13.43 8.21
N PHE A 121 5.74 13.05 8.87
CA PHE A 121 4.52 12.54 8.23
C PHE A 121 3.48 13.62 7.92
N LYS A 122 3.83 14.91 8.01
CA LYS A 122 2.87 16.02 7.83
C LYS A 122 2.08 15.94 6.51
N GLU A 123 2.68 15.36 5.47
CA GLU A 123 2.04 15.24 4.16
C GLU A 123 1.03 14.10 4.07
N GLU A 124 1.06 13.16 5.01
CA GLU A 124 0.30 11.91 4.99
C GLU A 124 -0.86 11.93 6.01
N VAL A 125 -0.83 12.87 6.96
CA VAL A 125 -1.89 13.07 7.96
C VAL A 125 -3.22 13.50 7.32
N TRP A 126 -4.31 12.82 7.66
CA TRP A 126 -5.66 13.17 7.19
C TRP A 126 -6.45 14.03 8.18
N VAL A 127 -6.31 13.78 9.48
CA VAL A 127 -7.02 14.49 10.55
C VAL A 127 -6.64 15.97 10.51
N GLY A 128 -7.65 16.84 10.61
CA GLY A 128 -7.46 18.29 10.51
C GLY A 128 -7.19 18.81 9.09
N ARG A 129 -7.11 17.94 8.07
CA ARG A 129 -6.82 18.33 6.67
C ARG A 129 -7.97 18.06 5.71
N ASP A 130 -9.19 17.78 6.17
CA ASP A 130 -10.39 17.57 5.33
C ASP A 130 -10.32 16.39 4.32
N ILE A 131 -9.23 15.61 4.30
CA ILE A 131 -9.07 14.46 3.38
C ILE A 131 -10.11 13.37 3.68
N GLY A 132 -10.20 12.93 4.94
CA GLY A 132 -11.14 11.88 5.34
C GLY A 132 -12.60 12.23 5.04
N LYS A 133 -12.99 13.50 5.22
CA LYS A 133 -14.34 13.99 4.89
C LYS A 133 -14.64 13.96 3.39
N ARG A 134 -13.63 14.21 2.55
CA ARG A 134 -13.77 14.14 1.08
C ARG A 134 -13.81 12.71 0.58
N VAL A 135 -12.94 11.85 1.11
CA VAL A 135 -12.88 10.43 0.71
C VAL A 135 -14.12 9.67 1.20
N GLY A 136 -14.61 9.94 2.41
CA GLY A 136 -15.71 9.20 3.04
C GLY A 136 -17.12 9.52 2.55
N ARG A 137 -17.30 10.51 1.65
CA ARG A 137 -18.61 10.88 1.07
C ARG A 137 -19.00 10.07 -0.16
N ARG A 138 -18.25 9.01 -0.45
CA ARG A 138 -18.43 8.10 -1.58
C ARG A 138 -19.44 7.01 -1.29
#